data_AF-A0A7C3GHP7-F1
#
_entry.id   AF-A0A7C3GHP7-F1
#
_cell.length_a   1.000
_cell.length_b   1.000
_cell.length_c   1.000
_cell.angle_alpha   90.00
_cell.angle_beta   90.00
_cell.angle_gamma   90.00
#
_symmetry.space_group_name_H-M   'P 1'
#
loop_
_entity.id
_entity.type
_entity.pdbx_description
1 polymer ?
#
loop_
_entity_poly.entity_id
_entity_poly.type
_entity_poly.pdbx_seq_one_letter_code
_entity_poly.pdbx_strand_id
1 'polypeptide(L)' 'MGVPVPAFSTALCFYDGYRCERLPANLLQAQRDYFGAHTYERIDRPRGEFFHTNWTGKGGPVASTTYNV' A
#
# COMPACT_ATOMS: atom_id res chain seq x y z
N MET A 1 -28.52 18.90 -4.16
CA MET A 1 -27.72 20.12 -4.41
C MET A 1 -26.29 19.70 -4.69
N GLY A 2 -25.72 20.01 -5.85
CA GLY A 2 -24.35 19.65 -6.27
C GLY A 2 -23.36 20.81 -6.11
N VAL A 3 -23.31 21.42 -4.92
CA VAL A 3 -22.46 22.58 -4.66
C VAL A 3 -21.02 22.12 -4.38
N PRO A 4 -20.01 22.64 -5.09
CA PRO A 4 -18.63 22.27 -4.85
C PRO A 4 -18.14 22.79 -3.49
N VAL A 5 -17.63 21.90 -2.65
CA VAL A 5 -17.12 22.23 -1.29
C VAL A 5 -15.72 21.65 -1.05
N PRO A 6 -14.72 21.96 -1.90
CA PRO A 6 -13.43 21.26 -1.91
C PRO A 6 -12.67 21.35 -0.58
N ALA A 7 -12.72 22.50 0.11
CA ALA A 7 -12.06 22.70 1.39
C ALA A 7 -12.73 21.90 2.53
N PHE A 8 -14.06 21.86 2.55
CA PHE A 8 -14.79 21.09 3.57
C PHE A 8 -14.69 19.59 3.31
N SER A 9 -14.77 19.14 2.06
CA SER A 9 -14.62 17.73 1.74
C SER A 9 -13.21 17.23 2.07
N THR A 10 -12.15 17.97 1.74
CA THR A 10 -10.79 17.56 2.09
C THR A 10 -10.54 17.56 3.60
N ALA A 11 -11.05 18.56 4.33
CA ALA A 11 -10.91 18.62 5.79
C ALA A 11 -11.56 17.41 6.47
N LEU A 12 -12.76 17.02 6.02
CA LEU A 12 -13.45 15.84 6.55
C LEU A 12 -12.72 14.54 6.16
N CYS A 13 -12.34 14.37 4.89
CA CYS A 13 -11.58 13.20 4.43
C CYS A 13 -10.27 13.03 5.19
N PHE A 14 -9.54 14.12 5.45
CA PHE A 14 -8.30 14.10 6.22
C PHE A 14 -8.58 13.69 7.67
N TYR A 15 -9.56 14.31 8.33
CA TYR A 15 -9.89 14.00 9.71
C TYR A 15 -10.31 12.53 9.89
N ASP A 16 -11.19 12.04 9.02
CA ASP A 16 -11.64 10.65 9.03
C ASP A 16 -10.49 9.68 8.73
N GLY A 17 -9.61 10.04 7.80
CA GLY A 17 -8.42 9.25 7.50
C GLY A 17 -7.42 9.21 8.66
N TYR A 18 -7.19 10.35 9.32
CA TYR A 18 -6.24 10.48 10.41
C TYR A 18 -6.63 9.68 11.65
N ARG A 19 -7.93 9.65 11.99
CA ARG A 19 -8.44 8.87 13.13
C ARG A 19 -8.66 7.39 12.82
N CYS A 20 -8.47 6.96 11.57
CA CYS A 20 -8.67 5.58 11.16
C CYS A 20 -7.40 4.76 11.45
N GLU A 21 -7.49 3.81 12.37
CA GLU A 21 -6.36 2.92 12.70
C GLU A 21 -5.86 2.13 11.49
N ARG A 22 -6.77 1.76 10.56
CA ARG A 22 -6.45 0.95 9.39
C ARG A 22 -7.02 1.56 8.11
N LEU A 23 -6.15 2.22 7.35
CA LEU A 23 -6.47 2.75 6.04
C LEU A 23 -6.33 1.69 4.93
N PRO A 24 -7.01 1.88 3.78
CA PRO A 24 -6.89 0.99 2.62
C PRO A 24 -5.53 1.05 1.89
N ALA A 25 -4.52 1.71 2.48
CA ALA A 25 -3.16 1.77 1.95
C ALA A 25 -2.49 0.39 1.87
N ASN A 26 -3.00 -0.61 2.61
CA ASN A 26 -2.58 -2.00 2.47
C ASN A 26 -2.84 -2.57 1.06
N LEU A 27 -3.94 -2.18 0.41
CA LEU A 27 -4.22 -2.59 -0.98
C LEU A 27 -3.24 -1.94 -1.95
N LEU A 28 -2.84 -0.69 -1.71
CA LEU A 28 -1.81 -0.03 -2.49
C LEU A 28 -0.47 -0.78 -2.38
N GLN A 29 -0.10 -1.22 -1.17
CA GLN A 29 1.11 -2.04 -0.99
C GLN A 29 0.99 -3.38 -1.72
N ALA A 30 -0.16 -4.06 -1.63
CA ALA A 30 -0.40 -5.30 -2.37
C ALA A 30 -0.32 -5.11 -3.89
N GLN A 31 -0.85 -4.01 -4.43
CA GLN A 31 -0.77 -3.68 -5.86
C GLN A 31 0.67 -3.41 -6.30
N ARG A 32 1.45 -2.65 -5.52
CA ARG A 32 2.87 -2.40 -5.81
C ARG A 32 3.68 -3.68 -5.81
N ASP A 33 3.40 -4.58 -4.87
CA ASP A 33 4.05 -5.88 -4.80
C ASP A 33 3.63 -6.80 -5.96
N TYR A 34 2.34 -6.80 -6.31
CA TYR A 34 1.79 -7.58 -7.42
C TYR A 34 2.43 -7.19 -8.76
N PHE A 35 2.44 -5.90 -9.09
CA PHE A 35 2.88 -5.44 -10.42
C PHE A 35 4.39 -5.21 -10.53
N GLY A 36 5.11 -5.11 -9.41
CA GLY A 36 6.52 -4.70 -9.44
C GLY A 36 7.41 -5.27 -8.36
N ALA A 37 6.97 -6.30 -7.62
CA ALA A 37 7.77 -6.94 -6.58
C ALA A 37 8.40 -5.97 -5.58
N HIS A 38 7.66 -4.91 -5.24
CA HIS A 38 8.10 -3.82 -4.36
C HIS A 38 8.10 -4.18 -2.88
N THR A 39 7.64 -5.39 -2.52
CA THR A 39 7.47 -5.87 -1.15
C THR A 39 6.46 -5.06 -0.33
N TYR A 40 6.10 -5.59 0.84
CA TYR A 40 5.29 -4.91 1.85
C TYR A 40 5.58 -5.45 3.25
N GLU A 41 5.21 -4.69 4.28
CA GLU A 41 5.30 -5.13 5.68
C GLU A 41 3.98 -5.77 6.15
N ARG A 42 4.09 -6.75 7.05
CA ARG A 42 2.93 -7.42 7.65
C ARG A 42 2.66 -6.90 9.05
N ILE A 43 1.38 -6.78 9.39
CA ILE A 43 0.94 -6.31 10.73
C ILE A 43 1.19 -7.32 11.86
N ASP A 44 1.43 -8.59 11.52
CA ASP A 44 1.69 -9.68 12.46
C ASP A 44 3.19 -10.04 12.55
N ARG A 45 4.06 -9.18 12.00
CA ARG A 45 5.51 -9.33 12.03
C ARG A 45 6.18 -8.10 12.61
N PRO A 46 7.40 -8.24 13.16
CA PRO A 46 8.21 -7.09 13.53
C PRO A 46 8.33 -6.09 12.39
N ARG A 47 8.26 -4.79 12.73
CA ARG A 47 8.42 -3.72 11.74
C ARG A 47 9.83 -3.76 11.14
N GLY A 48 9.92 -3.51 9.83
CA GLY A 48 11.15 -3.62 9.05
C GLY A 48 11.35 -4.98 8.35
N GLU A 49 10.47 -5.96 8.58
CA GLU A 49 10.43 -7.19 7.80
C GLU A 49 9.59 -7.00 6.53
N PHE A 50 10.22 -7.17 5.37
CA PHE A 50 9.59 -7.01 4.05
C PHE A 50 9.33 -8.35 3.37
N PHE A 51 8.15 -8.48 2.79
CA PHE A 51 7.67 -9.68 2.14
C PHE A 51 7.32 -9.41 0.69
N HIS A 52 7.76 -10.28 -0.22
CA HIS A 52 7.22 -10.38 -1.58
C HIS A 52 6.29 -11.58 -1.67
N THR A 53 5.12 -11.42 -2.26
CA THR A 53 4.18 -12.52 -2.53
C THR A 53 4.16 -12.83 -4.02
N ASN A 54 4.26 -14.11 -4.39
CA ASN A 54 4.01 -14.54 -5.77
C ASN A 54 2.50 -14.62 -6.02
N TRP A 55 1.91 -13.48 -6.38
CA TRP A 55 0.46 -13.34 -6.55
C TRP A 55 -0.12 -14.08 -7.76
N THR A 56 0.67 -14.32 -8.81
CA THR A 56 0.19 -14.97 -10.05
C THR A 56 0.34 -16.50 -10.01
N GLY A 57 1.11 -17.03 -9.06
CA GLY A 57 1.46 -18.44 -8.97
C GLY A 57 2.39 -18.94 -10.08
N LYS A 58 2.81 -18.06 -11.00
CA LYS A 58 3.57 -18.43 -12.22
C LYS A 58 4.90 -17.67 -12.38
N GLY A 59 5.24 -16.75 -11.47
CA GLY A 59 6.39 -15.83 -11.60
C GLY A 59 7.70 -16.24 -10.91
N GLY A 60 7.71 -17.29 -10.09
CA GLY A 60 8.90 -17.64 -9.28
C GLY A 60 9.23 -16.60 -8.20
N PRO A 61 10.37 -16.71 -7.48
CA PRO A 61 10.77 -15.80 -6.41
C PRO A 61 11.44 -14.53 -6.97
N VAL A 62 10.74 -13.77 -7.80
CA VAL A 62 11.24 -12.50 -8.37
C VAL A 62 11.12 -11.39 -7.33
N ALA A 63 12.24 -10.77 -6.94
CA ALA A 63 12.27 -9.57 -6.12
C ALA A 63 12.93 -8.44 -6.92
N SER A 64 12.42 -7.21 -6.82
CA SER A 64 13.05 -6.03 -7.42
C SER A 64 14.32 -5.67 -6.64
N THR A 65 15.45 -6.29 -6.98
CA THR A 65 16.76 -5.99 -6.39
C THR A 65 17.44 -4.84 -7.14
N THR A 66 18.15 -3.97 -6.41
CA THR A 66 19.02 -2.96 -7.02
C THR A 66 20.12 -3.67 -7.83
N TYR A 67 20.27 -3.31 -9.11
CA TYR A 67 21.44 -3.74 -9.89
C TYR A 67 22.69 -3.05 -9.33
N ASN A 68 23.67 -3.83 -8.89
CA ASN A 68 25.02 -3.30 -8.69
C ASN A 68 25.69 -3.23 -10.07
N VAL A 69 26.05 -2.02 -10.50
CA VAL A 69 26.95 -1.79 -11.64
C VAL A 69 28.39 -1.84 -11.14
#